data_AF-A0A5N6LQ24-F1
#
_entry.id   AF-A0A5N6LQ24-F1
#
_cell.length_a   1.000
_cell.length_b   1.000
_cell.length_c   1.000
_cell.angle_alpha   90.00
_cell.angle_beta   90.00
_cell.angle_gamma   90.00
#
_symmetry.space_group_name_H-M   'P 1'
#
loop_
_entity.id
_entity.type
_entity.pdbx_description
1 polymer ?
#
loop_
_entity_poly.entity_id
_entity_poly.type
_entity_poly.pdbx_seq_one_letter_code
_entity_poly.pdbx_strand_id
1 'polypeptide(L)'
;MASIDPSLTSNPQEQKWVVEITKILDHQLEIHNKNPLVSLFQVPETITTKQPEAYEPQHVGLGPIHHFQPRAYKKMEQKKLAVMLKVLQDNEIEDNKLNVLHNVKKLVPIVRSCYDMFLEHDDELLTWVFVIDGLFLLNLFQNYNQPELPEVGPKKRLIAQDVLMVEN
;
A
#
# COMPACT_ATOMS: atom_id res chain seq x y z
N MET A 1 -5.34 46.35 19.77
CA MET A 1 -5.43 44.90 19.99
C MET A 1 -6.27 44.36 18.84
N ALA A 2 -5.63 43.71 17.86
CA ALA A 2 -6.36 43.11 16.75
C ALA A 2 -7.17 41.93 17.29
N SER A 3 -8.49 42.00 17.13
CA SER A 3 -9.42 40.93 17.49
C SER A 3 -9.12 39.76 16.56
N ILE A 4 -8.68 38.64 17.14
CA ILE A 4 -8.52 37.39 16.41
C ILE A 4 -9.93 36.90 16.10
N ASP A 5 -10.25 36.87 14.80
CA ASP A 5 -11.54 36.42 14.29
C ASP A 5 -11.73 34.93 14.64
N PRO A 6 -12.78 34.54 15.40
CA PRO A 6 -13.03 33.16 15.77
C PRO A 6 -13.50 32.26 14.61
N SER A 7 -13.55 32.77 13.38
CA SER A 7 -13.86 32.01 12.16
C SER A 7 -12.68 31.22 11.55
N LEU A 8 -11.48 31.30 12.12
CA LEU A 8 -10.34 30.42 11.78
C LEU A 8 -10.47 29.02 12.41
N THR A 9 -11.64 28.40 12.33
CA THR A 9 -11.74 26.94 12.44
C THR A 9 -11.16 26.37 11.16
N SER A 10 -9.84 26.20 11.11
CA SER A 10 -9.15 25.63 9.95
C SER A 10 -9.81 24.32 9.55
N ASN A 11 -10.08 24.17 8.25
CA ASN A 11 -10.71 23.00 7.68
C ASN A 11 -9.97 21.73 8.16
N PRO A 12 -10.66 20.73 8.75
CA PRO A 12 -10.02 19.50 9.21
C PRO A 12 -9.17 18.80 8.15
N GLN A 13 -9.55 18.93 6.87
CA GLN A 13 -8.77 18.39 5.75
C GLN A 13 -7.46 19.16 5.52
N GLU A 14 -7.48 20.49 5.66
CA GLU A 14 -6.27 21.32 5.57
C GLU A 14 -5.33 21.03 6.74
N GLN A 15 -5.86 20.86 7.96
CA GLN A 15 -5.06 20.45 9.12
C GLN A 15 -4.39 19.09 8.89
N LYS A 16 -5.14 18.11 8.39
CA LYS A 16 -4.61 16.79 8.06
C LYS A 16 -3.48 16.88 7.03
N TRP A 17 -3.69 17.66 5.96
CA TRP A 17 -2.70 17.88 4.92
C TRP A 17 -1.40 18.50 5.47
N VAL A 18 -1.50 19.52 6.35
CA VAL A 18 -0.31 20.13 6.99
C VAL A 18 0.48 19.11 7.80
N VAL A 19 -0.22 18.27 8.59
CA VAL A 19 0.43 17.21 9.38
C VAL A 19 1.14 16.19 8.50
N GLU A 20 0.50 15.75 7.41
CA GLU A 20 1.08 14.77 6.49
C GLU A 20 2.31 15.32 5.75
N ILE A 21 2.23 16.54 5.21
CA ILE A 21 3.36 17.19 4.54
C ILE A 21 4.53 17.40 5.49
N THR A 22 4.26 17.84 6.74
CA THR A 22 5.32 18.06 7.73
C THR A 22 6.07 16.76 8.01
N LYS A 23 5.35 15.65 8.24
CA LYS A 23 5.96 14.32 8.43
C LYS A 23 6.81 13.88 7.23
N ILE A 24 6.33 14.12 6.01
CA ILE A 24 7.07 13.79 4.79
C ILE A 24 8.37 14.61 4.73
N LEU A 25 8.30 15.92 4.98
CA LEU A 25 9.47 16.80 4.96
C LEU A 25 10.49 16.42 6.04
N ASP A 26 10.06 16.25 7.29
CA ASP A 26 10.93 15.87 8.40
C ASP A 26 11.66 14.56 8.10
N HIS A 27 10.92 13.55 7.62
CA HIS A 27 11.49 12.25 7.29
C HIS A 27 12.46 12.35 6.09
N GLN A 28 12.16 13.15 5.07
CA GLN A 28 13.06 13.33 3.92
C GLN A 28 14.37 14.02 4.33
N LEU A 29 14.29 14.97 5.27
CA LEU A 29 15.48 15.62 5.85
C LEU A 29 16.32 14.64 6.68
N GLU A 30 15.70 13.71 7.41
CA GLU A 30 16.39 12.69 8.21
C GLU A 30 17.16 11.65 7.37
N ILE A 31 16.61 11.18 6.24
CA ILE A 31 17.24 10.10 5.45
C ILE A 31 18.43 10.60 4.61
N HIS A 32 18.63 11.92 4.48
CA HIS A 32 19.68 12.52 3.62
C HIS A 32 19.71 11.93 2.18
N ASN A 33 18.57 11.51 1.63
CA ASN A 33 18.53 10.69 0.42
C ASN A 33 18.48 11.54 -0.86
N LYS A 34 19.30 11.20 -1.87
CA LYS A 34 19.34 11.83 -3.20
C LYS A 34 18.62 10.97 -4.24
N ASN A 35 17.28 10.86 -4.16
CA ASN A 35 16.28 10.41 -5.18
C ASN A 35 15.34 9.26 -4.75
N PRO A 36 14.10 9.19 -5.29
CA PRO A 36 13.25 10.29 -5.76
C PRO A 36 12.11 10.57 -4.78
N LEU A 37 11.73 11.85 -4.74
CA LEU A 37 10.63 12.42 -3.97
C LEU A 37 9.25 11.93 -4.40
N VAL A 38 9.12 11.29 -5.58
CA VAL A 38 7.91 10.70 -6.19
C VAL A 38 8.37 9.62 -7.18
N SER A 39 7.86 8.39 -7.09
CA SER A 39 8.26 7.23 -7.90
C SER A 39 7.12 6.28 -8.30
N LEU A 40 5.93 6.47 -7.77
CA LEU A 40 4.71 5.73 -8.07
C LEU A 40 3.76 6.72 -8.74
N PHE A 41 3.44 6.47 -10.00
CA PHE A 41 2.65 7.37 -10.82
C PHE A 41 1.36 6.68 -11.23
N GLN A 42 0.23 7.36 -11.03
CA GLN A 42 -1.04 6.84 -11.53
C GLN A 42 -1.06 6.82 -13.05
N VAL A 43 -1.56 5.73 -13.62
CA VAL A 43 -1.73 5.65 -15.07
C VAL A 43 -2.85 6.63 -15.50
N PRO A 44 -2.61 7.51 -16.50
CA PRO A 44 -3.61 8.49 -16.92
C PRO A 44 -4.96 7.87 -17.31
N GLU A 45 -6.06 8.46 -16.85
CA GLU A 45 -7.42 7.98 -17.11
C GLU A 45 -7.73 7.79 -18.60
N THR A 46 -7.13 8.63 -19.46
CA THR A 46 -7.33 8.58 -20.92
C THR A 46 -6.88 7.26 -21.57
N ILE A 47 -5.99 6.50 -20.93
CA ILE A 47 -5.53 5.18 -21.42
C ILE A 47 -6.12 4.03 -20.60
N THR A 48 -6.33 4.20 -19.30
CA THR A 48 -6.99 3.17 -18.47
C THR A 48 -8.44 2.95 -18.90
N THR A 49 -9.18 4.00 -19.25
CA THR A 49 -10.56 3.89 -19.74
C THR A 49 -10.69 3.17 -21.09
N LYS A 50 -9.64 3.16 -21.92
CA LYS A 50 -9.65 2.49 -23.23
C LYS A 50 -9.41 0.99 -23.12
N GLN A 51 -8.62 0.56 -22.13
CA GLN A 51 -8.31 -0.84 -21.90
C GLN A 51 -8.09 -1.09 -20.40
N PRO A 52 -9.16 -1.10 -19.59
CA PRO A 52 -9.05 -1.22 -18.14
C PRO A 52 -8.28 -2.47 -17.69
N GLU A 53 -8.47 -3.59 -18.39
CA GLU A 53 -7.87 -4.88 -18.04
C GLU A 53 -6.35 -4.93 -18.21
N ALA A 54 -5.75 -3.94 -18.90
CA ALA A 54 -4.30 -3.83 -19.06
C ALA A 54 -3.61 -3.06 -17.92
N TYR A 55 -4.38 -2.32 -17.12
CA TYR A 55 -3.86 -1.44 -16.07
C TYR A 55 -4.45 -1.77 -14.70
N GLU A 56 -5.63 -2.38 -14.65
CA GLU A 56 -6.29 -2.74 -13.39
C GLU A 56 -6.13 -4.25 -13.09
N PRO A 57 -5.76 -4.61 -11.85
CA PRO A 57 -5.71 -6.01 -11.43
C PRO A 57 -7.09 -6.66 -11.48
N GLN A 58 -7.13 -7.93 -11.85
CA GLN A 58 -8.37 -8.68 -12.04
C GLN A 58 -8.66 -9.66 -10.90
N HIS A 59 -7.62 -10.19 -10.26
CA HIS A 59 -7.70 -11.20 -9.22
C HIS A 59 -7.16 -10.69 -7.89
N VAL A 60 -6.02 -9.99 -7.86
CA VAL A 60 -5.38 -9.48 -6.63
C VAL A 60 -5.01 -8.01 -6.78
N GLY A 61 -5.72 -7.13 -6.08
CA GLY A 61 -5.29 -5.75 -5.90
C GLY A 61 -4.20 -5.67 -4.84
N LEU A 62 -3.20 -4.83 -5.04
CA LEU A 62 -2.15 -4.58 -4.07
C LEU A 62 -2.04 -3.08 -3.81
N GLY A 63 -1.82 -2.81 -2.51
CA GLY A 63 -1.71 -1.53 -1.83
C GLY A 63 -2.87 -0.54 -2.06
N PRO A 64 -2.71 0.73 -1.63
CA PRO A 64 -3.83 1.62 -1.33
C PRO A 64 -4.66 2.07 -2.52
N ILE A 65 -4.10 2.16 -3.74
CA ILE A 65 -4.90 2.54 -4.93
C ILE A 65 -5.98 1.49 -5.20
N HIS A 66 -5.65 0.21 -5.00
CA HIS A 66 -6.54 -0.89 -5.33
C HIS A 66 -7.39 -1.34 -4.14
N HIS A 67 -6.83 -1.41 -2.94
CA HIS A 67 -7.42 -2.08 -1.77
C HIS A 67 -8.85 -1.63 -1.45
N PHE A 68 -9.17 -0.36 -1.66
CA PHE A 68 -10.45 0.24 -1.28
C PHE A 68 -11.51 0.29 -2.39
N GLN A 69 -11.18 -0.17 -3.60
CA GLN A 69 -12.13 -0.12 -4.70
C GLN A 69 -13.11 -1.32 -4.67
N PRO A 70 -14.37 -1.14 -5.08
CA PRO A 70 -15.37 -2.21 -5.14
C PRO A 70 -15.18 -3.13 -6.37
N ARG A 71 -13.97 -3.67 -6.54
CA ARG A 71 -13.56 -4.46 -7.72
C ARG A 71 -13.56 -5.96 -7.45
N ALA A 72 -13.35 -6.76 -8.50
CA ALA A 72 -13.42 -8.23 -8.46
C ALA A 72 -12.42 -8.85 -7.47
N TYR A 73 -11.24 -8.24 -7.31
CA TYR A 73 -10.19 -8.71 -6.40
C TYR A 73 -10.50 -8.50 -4.91
N LYS A 74 -11.57 -7.78 -4.54
CA LYS A 74 -11.98 -7.61 -3.14
C LYS A 74 -12.24 -8.96 -2.44
N LYS A 75 -12.61 -10.00 -3.19
CA LYS A 75 -12.78 -11.37 -2.66
C LYS A 75 -11.46 -11.98 -2.18
N MET A 76 -10.31 -11.44 -2.58
CA MET A 76 -8.99 -11.93 -2.15
C MET A 76 -8.56 -11.44 -0.77
N GLU A 77 -9.19 -10.41 -0.20
CA GLU A 77 -8.78 -9.85 1.09
C GLU A 77 -8.79 -10.90 2.21
N GLN A 78 -9.81 -11.76 2.25
CA GLN A 78 -9.87 -12.87 3.22
C GLN A 78 -8.72 -13.87 3.04
N LYS A 79 -8.27 -14.10 1.81
CA LYS A 79 -7.14 -14.97 1.54
C LYS A 79 -5.82 -14.31 1.94
N LYS A 80 -5.65 -13.00 1.74
CA LYS A 80 -4.47 -12.29 2.22
C LYS A 80 -4.38 -12.30 3.75
N LEU A 81 -5.52 -12.11 4.44
CA LEU A 81 -5.60 -12.25 5.89
C LEU A 81 -5.23 -13.66 6.36
N ALA A 82 -5.71 -14.71 5.68
CA ALA A 82 -5.31 -16.09 5.99
C ALA A 82 -3.80 -16.31 5.81
N VAL A 83 -3.20 -15.72 4.77
CA VAL A 83 -1.75 -15.75 4.56
C VAL A 83 -1.01 -15.02 5.67
N MET A 84 -1.47 -13.84 6.09
CA MET A 84 -0.88 -13.12 7.22
C MET A 84 -0.91 -13.97 8.49
N LEU A 85 -2.05 -14.56 8.85
CA LEU A 85 -2.18 -15.43 10.02
C LEU A 85 -1.19 -16.60 9.95
N LYS A 86 -1.11 -17.27 8.80
CA LYS A 86 -0.16 -18.35 8.57
C LYS A 86 1.29 -17.88 8.74
N VAL A 87 1.68 -16.76 8.15
CA VAL A 87 3.05 -16.24 8.26
C VAL A 87 3.40 -15.88 9.69
N LEU A 88 2.47 -15.29 10.45
CA LEU A 88 2.69 -14.99 11.87
C LEU A 88 2.87 -16.26 12.70
N GLN A 89 2.09 -17.32 12.41
CA GLN A 89 2.19 -18.62 13.06
C GLN A 89 3.49 -19.35 12.73
N ASP A 90 3.81 -19.49 11.45
CA ASP A 90 4.96 -20.23 10.95
C ASP A 90 6.30 -19.64 11.43
N ASN A 91 6.32 -18.36 11.84
CA ASN A 91 7.51 -17.67 12.31
C ASN A 91 7.49 -17.36 13.81
N GLU A 92 6.48 -17.84 14.57
CA GLU A 92 6.32 -17.57 16.01
C GLU A 92 6.27 -16.05 16.34
N ILE A 93 5.64 -15.26 15.45
CA ILE A 93 5.54 -13.78 15.52
C ILE A 93 4.17 -13.35 16.07
N GLU A 94 3.32 -14.25 16.58
CA GLU A 94 1.96 -13.91 17.04
C GLU A 94 1.96 -12.78 18.08
N ASP A 95 2.84 -12.86 19.08
CA ASP A 95 3.03 -11.82 20.11
C ASP A 95 3.76 -10.56 19.58
N ASN A 96 4.38 -10.68 18.40
CA ASN A 96 5.21 -9.67 17.77
C ASN A 96 4.47 -8.92 16.64
N LYS A 97 3.19 -9.22 16.42
CA LYS A 97 2.29 -8.52 15.48
C LYS A 97 2.32 -7.00 15.69
N LEU A 98 2.30 -6.55 16.95
CA LEU A 98 2.36 -5.12 17.28
C LEU A 98 3.68 -4.48 16.84
N ASN A 99 4.79 -5.19 16.93
CA ASN A 99 6.09 -4.69 16.46
C ASN A 99 6.16 -4.66 14.92
N VAL A 100 5.58 -5.65 14.22
CA VAL A 100 5.46 -5.60 12.75
C VAL A 100 4.68 -4.36 12.32
N LEU A 101 3.51 -4.15 12.90
CA LEU A 101 2.69 -2.94 12.64
C LEU A 101 3.47 -1.66 12.97
N HIS A 102 4.12 -1.60 14.13
CA HIS A 102 4.91 -0.45 14.55
C HIS A 102 6.06 -0.13 13.59
N ASN A 103 6.77 -1.15 13.12
CA ASN A 103 7.88 -0.98 12.18
C ASN A 103 7.40 -0.53 10.80
N VAL A 104 6.31 -1.11 10.28
CA VAL A 104 5.74 -0.67 8.99
C VAL A 104 5.17 0.74 9.10
N LYS A 105 4.54 1.11 10.22
CA LYS A 105 4.00 2.45 10.45
C LYS A 105 5.06 3.56 10.32
N LYS A 106 6.30 3.28 10.73
CA LYS A 106 7.43 4.22 10.55
C LYS A 106 7.78 4.47 9.08
N LEU A 107 7.49 3.51 8.19
CA LEU A 107 7.77 3.61 6.77
C LEU A 107 6.66 4.34 6.00
N VAL A 108 5.46 4.48 6.58
CA VAL A 108 4.31 5.10 5.91
C VAL A 108 4.62 6.51 5.36
N PRO A 109 5.29 7.42 6.09
CA PRO A 109 5.66 8.73 5.53
C PRO A 109 6.56 8.63 4.30
N ILE A 110 7.50 7.68 4.28
CA ILE A 110 8.38 7.42 3.14
C ILE A 110 7.54 6.95 1.95
N VAL A 111 6.73 5.92 2.16
CA VAL A 111 5.91 5.32 1.10
C VAL A 111 4.93 6.34 0.53
N ARG A 112 4.36 7.22 1.36
CA ARG A 112 3.52 8.34 0.91
C ARG A 112 4.26 9.28 -0.03
N SER A 113 5.50 9.63 0.29
CA SER A 113 6.30 10.49 -0.59
C SER A 113 6.50 9.82 -1.95
N CYS A 114 6.52 8.49 -2.04
CA CYS A 114 6.66 7.84 -3.33
C CYS A 114 5.46 8.07 -4.28
N TYR A 115 4.26 8.41 -3.83
CA TYR A 115 3.11 8.61 -4.72
C TYR A 115 3.10 10.02 -5.36
N ASP A 116 2.69 10.11 -6.62
CA ASP A 116 2.46 11.37 -7.32
C ASP A 116 1.15 12.07 -6.90
N MET A 117 0.47 11.50 -5.92
CA MET A 117 -0.78 11.97 -5.35
C MET A 117 -0.77 11.85 -3.82
N PHE A 118 -1.69 12.58 -3.16
CA PHE A 118 -1.92 12.43 -1.73
C PHE A 118 -2.81 11.23 -1.43
N LEU A 119 -2.32 10.33 -0.59
CA LEU A 119 -3.14 9.23 -0.05
C LEU A 119 -4.05 9.76 1.06
N GLU A 120 -5.35 9.83 0.78
CA GLU A 120 -6.36 10.40 1.69
C GLU A 120 -6.62 9.59 2.96
N HIS A 121 -6.17 8.34 3.02
CA HIS A 121 -6.39 7.46 4.17
C HIS A 121 -5.52 7.87 5.36
N ASP A 122 -5.70 7.35 6.57
CA ASP A 122 -4.79 7.65 7.69
C ASP A 122 -3.59 6.68 7.76
N ASP A 123 -2.58 7.03 8.56
CA ASP A 123 -1.36 6.22 8.70
C ASP A 123 -1.65 4.80 9.23
N GLU A 124 -2.67 4.63 10.07
CA GLU A 124 -3.02 3.35 10.67
C GLU A 124 -3.60 2.42 9.62
N LEU A 125 -4.58 2.90 8.87
CA LEU A 125 -5.21 2.17 7.79
C LEU A 125 -4.17 1.79 6.72
N LEU A 126 -3.30 2.72 6.31
CA LEU A 126 -2.25 2.41 5.34
C LEU A 126 -1.25 1.37 5.87
N THR A 127 -0.91 1.43 7.17
CA THR A 127 -0.07 0.41 7.81
C THR A 127 -0.66 -0.97 7.64
N TRP A 128 -1.98 -1.13 7.86
CA TRP A 128 -2.65 -2.40 7.69
C TRP A 128 -2.62 -2.91 6.25
N VAL A 129 -2.89 -2.04 5.28
CA VAL A 129 -2.80 -2.37 3.86
C VAL A 129 -1.40 -2.86 3.51
N PHE A 130 -0.36 -2.11 3.88
CA PHE A 130 1.02 -2.47 3.56
C PHE A 130 1.48 -3.75 4.26
N VAL A 131 1.08 -4.00 5.50
CA VAL A 131 1.41 -5.26 6.20
C VAL A 131 0.72 -6.45 5.53
N ILE A 132 -0.59 -6.37 5.28
CA ILE A 132 -1.35 -7.47 4.69
C ILE A 132 -0.83 -7.79 3.29
N ASP A 133 -0.68 -6.77 2.44
CA ASP A 133 -0.27 -6.94 1.04
C ASP A 133 1.22 -7.31 0.94
N GLY A 134 2.07 -6.72 1.78
CA GLY A 134 3.50 -7.04 1.85
C GLY A 134 3.75 -8.49 2.30
N LEU A 135 3.09 -8.96 3.36
CA LEU A 135 3.20 -10.35 3.80
C LEU A 135 2.62 -11.32 2.77
N PHE A 136 1.53 -10.95 2.10
CA PHE A 136 0.98 -11.72 1.00
C PHE A 136 1.99 -11.89 -0.14
N LEU A 137 2.64 -10.79 -0.57
CA LEU A 137 3.69 -10.81 -1.59
C LEU A 137 4.90 -11.64 -1.17
N LEU A 138 5.40 -11.46 0.05
CA LEU A 138 6.53 -12.24 0.57
C LEU A 138 6.24 -13.74 0.56
N ASN A 139 5.08 -14.16 1.06
CA ASN A 139 4.65 -15.55 1.01
C ASN A 139 4.48 -16.02 -0.45
N LEU A 140 3.95 -15.19 -1.35
CA LEU A 140 3.85 -15.54 -2.77
C LEU A 140 5.24 -15.83 -3.38
N PHE A 141 6.22 -14.97 -3.14
CA PHE A 141 7.58 -15.15 -3.66
C PHE A 141 8.28 -16.38 -3.06
N GLN A 142 8.14 -16.62 -1.76
CA GLN A 142 8.68 -17.83 -1.11
C GLN A 142 8.13 -19.12 -1.75
N ASN A 143 6.82 -19.16 -2.01
CA ASN A 143 6.15 -20.31 -2.63
C ASN A 143 6.38 -20.41 -4.15
N TYR A 144 6.88 -19.35 -4.80
CA TYR A 144 7.24 -19.36 -6.22
C TYR A 144 8.64 -19.95 -6.45
N ASN A 145 9.55 -19.76 -5.49
CA ASN A 145 10.94 -20.20 -5.57
C ASN A 145 11.16 -21.67 -5.13
N GLN A 146 10.08 -22.43 -4.85
CA GLN A 146 10.21 -23.85 -4.50
C GLN A 146 10.45 -24.70 -5.76
N PRO A 147 11.47 -25.59 -5.77
CA PRO A 147 11.95 -26.29 -6.97
C PRO A 147 10.98 -27.34 -7.55
N GLU A 148 9.79 -27.55 -6.99
CA GLU A 148 8.93 -28.72 -7.28
C GLU A 148 7.66 -28.44 -8.10
N LEU A 149 7.62 -27.43 -8.98
CA LEU A 149 6.52 -27.34 -9.95
C LEU A 149 7.02 -27.30 -11.39
N PRO A 150 6.94 -28.42 -12.14
CA PRO A 150 7.35 -28.46 -13.54
C PRO A 150 6.54 -27.52 -14.43
N GLU A 151 5.37 -27.05 -13.98
CA GLU A 151 4.58 -26.01 -14.63
C GLU A 151 3.90 -25.07 -13.62
N VAL A 152 4.06 -23.76 -13.83
CA VAL A 152 3.24 -22.74 -13.15
C VAL A 152 1.82 -22.83 -13.68
N GLY A 153 0.92 -23.44 -12.90
CA GLY A 153 -0.49 -23.59 -13.27
C GLY A 153 -1.20 -22.26 -13.58
N PRO A 154 -2.30 -22.28 -14.36
CA PRO A 154 -2.94 -21.09 -14.91
C PRO A 154 -3.35 -20.05 -13.84
N LYS A 155 -3.82 -20.50 -12.67
CA LYS A 155 -4.18 -19.62 -11.55
C LYS A 155 -2.99 -18.84 -10.97
N LYS A 156 -1.80 -19.46 -10.92
CA LYS A 156 -0.57 -18.78 -10.47
C LYS A 156 -0.11 -17.73 -11.47
N ARG A 157 -0.30 -17.97 -12.78
CA ARG A 157 0.00 -17.00 -13.84
C ARG A 157 -0.89 -15.76 -13.76
N LEU A 158 -2.18 -15.93 -13.50
CA LEU A 158 -3.13 -14.82 -13.33
C LEU A 158 -2.75 -13.92 -12.14
N ILE A 159 -2.38 -14.52 -11.00
CA ILE A 159 -1.89 -13.76 -9.85
C ILE A 159 -0.57 -13.04 -10.18
N ALA A 160 0.35 -13.71 -10.88
CA ALA A 160 1.61 -13.09 -11.29
C ALA A 160 1.40 -11.90 -12.24
N GLN A 161 0.42 -11.98 -13.15
CA GLN A 161 0.03 -10.86 -14.01
C GLN A 161 -0.43 -9.66 -13.17
N ASP A 162 -1.30 -9.87 -12.18
CA ASP A 162 -1.74 -8.79 -11.30
C ASP A 162 -0.61 -8.22 -10.44
N VAL A 163 0.35 -9.05 -10.01
CA VAL A 163 1.55 -8.58 -9.27
C VAL A 163 2.46 -7.71 -10.15
N LEU A 164 2.40 -7.84 -11.48
CA LEU A 164 3.09 -6.91 -12.39
C LEU A 164 2.33 -5.58 -12.57
N MET A 165 1.08 -5.50 -12.10
CA MET A 165 0.23 -4.30 -12.15
C MET A 165 0.14 -3.60 -10.78
N VAL A 166 1.13 -3.79 -9.90
CA VAL A 166 1.16 -3.17 -8.56
C VAL A 166 1.11 -1.65 -8.69
N GLU A 167 0.05 -1.06 -8.12
CA GLU A 167 -0.17 0.40 -8.03
C GLU A 167 -0.21 1.16 -9.38
N ASN A 168 -0.60 0.49 -10.48
CA ASN A 168 -0.92 1.16 -11.75
C ASN A 168 -2.25 1.94 -11.69
#